data_AF-A0A061HXW4-F1
#
_entry.id   AF-A0A061HXW4-F1
#
_cell.length_a   1.000
_cell.length_b   1.000
_cell.length_c   1.000
_cell.angle_alpha   90.00
_cell.angle_beta   90.00
_cell.angle_gamma   90.00
#
_symmetry.space_group_name_H-M   'P 1'
#
loop_
_entity.id
_entity.type
_entity.pdbx_description
1 polymer ?
#
loop_
_entity_poly.entity_id
_entity_poly.type
_entity_poly.pdbx_seq_one_letter_code
_entity_poly.pdbx_strand_id
1 'polypeptide(L)'
;MAAGSASSLGGAAWPGSEAGDFLARYRQVSNKLKKRFLRKPNVAEAGEQFAQLARELRAQECLPYAAWCQLAVARCQQALFHGPGETLALTEAARLFLRQECDVRQRLGCPAAYGEPLQAAA
;
A
#
# COMPACT_ATOMS: atom_id res chain seq x y z
N MET A 1 -32.73 -13.86 -14.83
CA MET A 1 -31.92 -14.03 -13.61
C MET A 1 -30.62 -13.27 -13.82
N ALA A 2 -30.29 -12.37 -12.90
CA ALA A 2 -29.23 -11.38 -13.03
C ALA A 2 -27.93 -11.81 -12.34
N ALA A 3 -26.87 -11.12 -12.77
CA ALA A 3 -25.66 -10.73 -12.03
C ALA A 3 -24.42 -11.64 -12.10
N GLY A 4 -23.35 -11.01 -12.57
CA GLY A 4 -21.97 -11.48 -12.51
C GLY A 4 -21.01 -10.58 -13.30
N SER A 5 -21.29 -9.27 -13.37
CA SER A 5 -20.45 -8.27 -14.03
C SER A 5 -19.10 -8.18 -13.31
N ALA A 6 -18.03 -8.59 -14.01
CA ALA A 6 -16.67 -8.41 -13.58
C ALA A 6 -16.35 -6.90 -13.56
N SER A 7 -16.29 -6.31 -12.37
CA SER A 7 -15.85 -4.94 -12.17
C SER A 7 -14.33 -4.87 -12.40
N SER A 8 -13.92 -4.63 -13.65
CA SER A 8 -12.58 -4.19 -13.99
C SER A 8 -12.39 -2.75 -13.48
N LEU A 9 -12.00 -2.61 -12.22
CA LEU A 9 -11.56 -1.32 -11.69
C LEU A 9 -10.15 -1.02 -12.20
N GLY A 10 -10.05 0.00 -13.03
CA GLY A 10 -8.87 0.87 -13.11
C GLY A 10 -7.82 0.48 -14.15
N GLY A 11 -8.15 0.62 -15.43
CA GLY A 11 -7.16 0.72 -16.49
C GLY A 11 -6.48 2.09 -16.46
N ALA A 12 -5.45 2.24 -15.63
CA ALA A 12 -4.38 3.18 -15.92
C ALA A 12 -3.25 2.37 -16.55
N ALA A 13 -3.15 2.43 -17.88
CA ALA A 13 -2.02 1.88 -18.60
C ALA A 13 -0.79 2.74 -18.27
N TRP A 14 0.01 2.29 -17.31
CA TRP A 14 1.27 2.93 -16.95
C TRP A 14 2.35 2.52 -17.96
N PRO A 15 3.18 3.44 -18.46
CA PRO A 15 4.32 3.09 -19.29
C PRO A 15 5.40 2.49 -18.40
N GLY A 16 5.55 1.17 -18.44
CA GLY A 16 6.67 0.49 -17.77
C GLY A 16 6.39 -0.97 -17.47
N SER A 17 7.12 -1.85 -18.15
CA SER A 17 7.15 -3.30 -17.93
C SER A 17 7.44 -3.70 -16.46
N GLU A 18 7.94 -2.79 -15.63
CA GLU A 18 8.31 -2.99 -14.22
C GLU A 18 7.12 -3.14 -13.26
N ALA A 19 5.97 -2.53 -13.57
CA ALA A 19 4.78 -2.61 -12.71
C ALA A 19 4.18 -4.04 -12.67
N GLY A 20 4.38 -4.80 -13.76
CA GLY A 20 3.99 -6.20 -13.86
C GLY A 20 4.74 -7.10 -12.87
N ASP A 21 6.03 -6.84 -12.67
CA ASP A 21 6.90 -7.63 -11.79
C ASP A 21 6.63 -7.38 -10.31
N PHE A 22 6.34 -6.14 -9.90
CA PHE A 22 5.93 -5.85 -8.53
C PHE A 22 4.60 -6.54 -8.17
N LEU A 23 3.56 -6.39 -8.99
CA LEU A 23 2.24 -6.96 -8.68
C LEU A 23 2.28 -8.48 -8.60
N ALA A 24 3.08 -9.14 -9.45
CA ALA A 24 3.34 -10.56 -9.37
C ALA A 24 3.98 -10.95 -8.03
N ARG A 25 5.04 -10.24 -7.61
CA ARG A 25 5.71 -10.46 -6.32
C ARG A 25 4.76 -10.23 -5.13
N TYR A 26 4.00 -9.14 -5.14
CA TYR A 26 3.00 -8.84 -4.10
C TYR A 26 1.94 -9.95 -3.97
N ARG A 27 1.40 -10.41 -5.11
CA ARG A 27 0.43 -11.53 -5.15
C ARG A 27 1.07 -12.83 -4.67
N GLN A 28 2.33 -13.09 -5.01
CA GLN A 28 3.06 -14.27 -4.54
C GLN A 28 3.15 -14.28 -3.01
N VAL A 29 3.56 -13.18 -2.37
CA VAL A 29 3.61 -13.08 -0.89
C VAL A 29 2.22 -13.26 -0.28
N SER A 30 1.22 -12.59 -0.85
CA SER A 30 -0.19 -12.68 -0.41
C SER A 30 -0.73 -14.12 -0.49
N ASN A 31 -0.37 -14.85 -1.55
CA ASN A 31 -0.77 -16.23 -1.75
C ASN A 31 -0.04 -17.19 -0.80
N LYS A 32 1.22 -16.91 -0.44
CA LYS A 32 1.94 -17.68 0.61
C LYS A 32 1.21 -17.61 1.95
N LEU A 33 0.68 -16.43 2.31
CA LEU A 33 -0.13 -16.25 3.52
C LEU A 33 -1.47 -16.98 3.42
N LYS A 34 -2.16 -16.88 2.28
CA LYS A 34 -3.47 -17.53 2.06
C LYS A 34 -3.41 -19.06 1.93
N LYS A 35 -2.34 -19.64 1.40
CA LYS A 35 -2.27 -21.10 1.14
C LYS A 35 -1.76 -21.92 2.33
N ARG A 36 -1.20 -21.26 3.36
CA ARG A 36 -0.58 -21.93 4.52
C ARG A 36 -1.51 -22.04 5.73
N PHE A 37 -2.83 -21.96 5.59
CA PHE A 37 -3.75 -22.13 6.73
C PHE A 37 -3.59 -23.46 7.48
N LEU A 38 -3.01 -24.52 6.88
CA LEU A 38 -2.75 -25.81 7.54
C LEU A 38 -1.39 -25.90 8.28
N ARG A 39 -0.45 -24.97 8.07
CA ARG A 39 0.87 -24.94 8.74
C ARG A 39 1.18 -23.50 9.13
N LYS A 40 1.40 -23.23 10.43
CA LYS A 40 1.65 -21.90 11.01
C LYS A 40 2.38 -20.98 10.00
N PRO A 41 1.67 -20.02 9.35
CA PRO A 41 2.26 -19.21 8.30
C PRO A 41 3.40 -18.36 8.88
N ASN A 42 4.51 -18.26 8.15
CA ASN A 42 5.63 -17.42 8.55
C ASN A 42 5.32 -15.95 8.24
N VAL A 43 4.50 -15.34 9.09
CA VAL A 43 4.02 -13.96 8.92
C VAL A 43 5.17 -12.95 9.02
N ALA A 44 6.23 -13.26 9.78
CA ALA A 44 7.42 -12.42 9.91
C ALA A 44 8.15 -12.26 8.56
N GLU A 45 8.45 -13.37 7.89
CA GLU A 45 9.11 -13.35 6.57
C GLU A 45 8.25 -12.66 5.50
N ALA A 46 6.94 -12.84 5.54
CA ALA A 46 6.03 -12.14 4.62
C ALA A 46 6.07 -10.62 4.86
N GLY A 47 6.11 -10.18 6.12
CA GLY A 47 6.28 -8.78 6.49
C GLY A 47 7.56 -8.18 5.94
N GLU A 48 8.69 -8.89 6.05
CA GLU A 48 9.97 -8.47 5.48
C GLU A 48 9.93 -8.36 3.94
N GLN A 49 9.28 -9.32 3.27
CA GLN A 49 9.09 -9.30 1.81
C GLN A 49 8.25 -8.08 1.38
N PHE A 50 7.18 -7.75 2.09
CA PHE A 50 6.41 -6.53 1.81
C PHE A 50 7.21 -5.25 2.09
N ALA A 51 8.01 -5.22 3.16
CA ALA A 51 8.85 -4.06 3.49
C ALA A 51 9.94 -3.83 2.43
N GLN A 52 10.52 -4.90 1.88
CA GLN A 52 11.46 -4.83 0.77
C GLN A 52 10.80 -4.23 -0.48
N LEU A 53 9.63 -4.74 -0.87
CA LEU A 53 8.88 -4.19 -2.01
C LEU A 53 8.49 -2.73 -1.80
N ALA A 54 8.11 -2.33 -0.58
CA ALA A 54 7.80 -0.95 -0.25
C ALA A 54 9.00 -0.02 -0.48
N ARG A 55 10.21 -0.46 -0.10
CA ARG A 55 11.45 0.31 -0.30
C ARG A 55 11.80 0.47 -1.78
N GLU A 56 11.69 -0.61 -2.55
CA GLU A 56 11.93 -0.58 -4.00
C GLU A 56 10.96 0.37 -4.72
N LEU A 57 9.66 0.25 -4.42
CA LEU A 57 8.64 1.12 -5.00
C LEU A 57 8.81 2.58 -4.60
N ARG A 58 9.28 2.84 -3.38
CA ARG A 58 9.63 4.19 -2.94
C ARG A 58 10.81 4.74 -3.75
N ALA A 59 11.84 3.95 -3.99
CA ALA A 59 12.98 4.36 -4.83
C ALA A 59 12.58 4.64 -6.28
N GLN A 60 11.53 3.97 -6.78
CA GLN A 60 10.92 4.22 -8.09
C GLN A 60 9.88 5.35 -8.07
N GLU A 61 9.73 6.08 -6.95
CA GLU A 61 8.73 7.14 -6.74
C GLU A 61 7.27 6.69 -7.01
N CYS A 62 7.00 5.38 -6.89
CA CYS A 62 5.67 4.79 -6.99
C CYS A 62 4.96 4.82 -5.62
N LEU A 63 4.73 6.04 -5.11
CA LEU A 63 4.24 6.33 -3.76
C LEU A 63 2.96 5.57 -3.34
N PRO A 64 1.88 5.50 -4.14
CA PRO A 64 0.63 4.85 -3.69
C PRO A 64 0.82 3.34 -3.50
N TYR A 65 1.63 2.69 -4.35
CA TYR A 65 1.91 1.26 -4.22
C TYR A 65 2.88 0.97 -3.07
N ALA A 66 3.84 1.87 -2.82
CA ALA A 66 4.71 1.79 -1.64
C ALA A 66 3.89 1.89 -0.35
N ALA A 67 2.92 2.82 -0.28
CA ALA A 67 2.00 2.95 0.84
C ALA A 67 1.15 1.69 1.05
N TRP A 68 0.62 1.11 -0.02
CA TRP A 68 -0.11 -0.16 0.02
C TRP A 68 0.73 -1.32 0.56
N CYS A 69 2.02 -1.37 0.22
CA CYS A 69 2.93 -2.36 0.79
C CYS A 69 3.14 -2.14 2.28
N GLN A 70 3.27 -0.89 2.74
CA GLN A 70 3.38 -0.58 4.18
C GLN A 70 2.13 -0.99 4.97
N LEU A 71 0.93 -0.84 4.40
CA LEU A 71 -0.29 -1.37 5.01
C LEU A 71 -0.26 -2.89 5.15
N ALA A 72 0.32 -3.61 4.18
CA ALA A 72 0.51 -5.06 4.29
C ALA A 72 1.53 -5.44 5.39
N VAL A 73 2.59 -4.65 5.56
CA VAL A 73 3.56 -4.81 6.67
C VAL A 73 2.87 -4.62 8.02
N ALA A 74 2.07 -3.56 8.18
CA ALA A 74 1.31 -3.29 9.40
C ALA A 74 0.41 -4.48 9.77
N ARG A 75 -0.31 -5.06 8.79
CA ARG A 75 -1.15 -6.25 8.99
C ARG A 75 -0.35 -7.48 9.42
N CYS A 76 0.87 -7.65 8.89
CA CYS A 76 1.75 -8.73 9.31
C CYS A 76 2.21 -8.52 10.77
N GLN A 77 2.58 -7.30 11.15
CA GLN A 77 2.98 -6.96 12.51
C GLN A 77 1.83 -7.08 13.51
N GLN A 78 0.61 -6.69 13.12
CA GLN A 78 -0.60 -6.89 13.91
C GLN A 78 -0.83 -8.38 14.20
N ALA A 79 -0.68 -9.24 13.18
CA ALA A 79 -0.80 -10.69 13.35
C ALA A 79 0.32 -11.32 14.20
N LEU A 80 1.45 -10.62 14.36
CA LEU A 80 2.55 -10.98 15.26
C LEU A 80 2.43 -10.31 16.64
N PHE A 81 1.36 -9.54 16.89
CA PHE A 81 1.17 -8.74 18.10
C PHE A 81 2.31 -7.76 18.40
N HIS A 82 2.94 -7.24 17.34
CA HIS A 82 4.07 -6.32 17.45
C HIS A 82 3.59 -4.85 17.31
N GLY A 83 2.96 -4.33 18.36
CA GLY A 83 2.30 -3.01 18.38
C GLY A 83 3.17 -1.82 17.92
N PRO A 84 4.41 -1.65 18.42
CA PRO A 84 5.28 -0.56 17.97
C PRO A 84 5.66 -0.66 16.48
N GLY A 85 5.74 -1.88 15.95
CA GLY A 85 6.02 -2.08 14.53
C GLY A 85 4.82 -1.67 13.68
N GLU A 86 3.63 -2.11 14.07
CA GLU A 86 2.37 -1.79 13.40
C GLU A 86 2.16 -0.28 13.29
N THR A 87 2.36 0.46 14.38
CA THR A 87 2.22 1.92 14.37
C THR A 87 3.25 2.60 13.47
N LEU A 88 4.50 2.13 13.45
CA LEU A 88 5.53 2.64 12.53
C LEU A 88 5.16 2.40 11.07
N ALA A 89 4.67 1.20 10.72
CA ALA A 89 4.26 0.90 9.35
C ALA A 89 3.02 1.71 8.92
N LEU A 90 2.04 1.89 9.81
CA LEU A 90 0.84 2.71 9.54
C LEU A 90 1.18 4.19 9.37
N THR A 91 2.03 4.75 10.24
CA THR A 91 2.45 6.15 10.14
C THR A 91 3.25 6.40 8.87
N GLU A 92 4.09 5.45 8.45
CA GLU A 92 4.81 5.55 7.18
C GLU A 92 3.87 5.49 5.97
N ALA A 93 2.88 4.59 5.99
CA ALA A 93 1.85 4.54 4.94
C ALA A 93 1.08 5.88 4.84
N ALA A 94 0.72 6.47 5.97
CA ALA A 94 0.03 7.77 6.01
C ALA A 94 0.88 8.89 5.38
N ARG A 95 2.18 8.96 5.69
CA ARG A 95 3.09 9.94 5.08
C ARG A 95 3.17 9.79 3.57
N LEU A 96 3.23 8.56 3.06
CA LEU A 96 3.29 8.29 1.63
C LEU A 96 2.00 8.70 0.91
N PHE A 97 0.83 8.47 1.52
CA PHE A 97 -0.44 8.95 0.96
C PHE A 97 -0.54 10.47 0.96
N LEU A 98 -0.16 11.13 2.05
CA LEU A 98 -0.18 12.60 2.11
C LEU A 98 0.76 13.21 1.05
N ARG A 99 1.96 12.66 0.88
CA ARG A 99 2.88 13.11 -0.17
C ARG A 99 2.28 12.90 -1.57
N GLN A 100 1.71 11.73 -1.83
CA GLN A 100 1.03 11.45 -3.09
C GLN A 100 -0.12 12.45 -3.36
N GLU A 101 -0.91 12.80 -2.35
CA GLU A 101 -1.96 13.81 -2.49
C GLU A 101 -1.40 15.20 -2.80
N CYS A 102 -0.34 15.62 -2.10
CA CYS A 102 0.35 16.87 -2.40
C CYS A 102 0.84 16.91 -3.85
N ASP A 103 1.51 15.85 -4.31
CA ASP A 103 2.06 15.77 -5.67
C ASP A 103 0.95 15.81 -6.74
N VAL A 104 -0.15 15.10 -6.51
CA VAL A 104 -1.32 15.11 -7.42
C VAL A 104 -1.97 16.49 -7.44
N ARG A 105 -2.16 17.15 -6.28
CA ARG A 105 -2.75 18.49 -6.21
C ARG A 105 -1.90 19.53 -6.92
N GLN A 106 -0.57 19.48 -6.75
CA GLN A 106 0.36 20.37 -7.45
C GLN A 106 0.27 20.19 -8.97
N ARG A 107 0.21 18.94 -9.45
CA ARG A 107 0.09 18.64 -10.89
C ARG A 107 -1.25 19.08 -11.48
N LEU A 108 -2.34 18.96 -10.72
CA LEU A 108 -3.68 19.36 -11.15
C LEU A 108 -3.91 20.88 -11.03
N GLY A 109 -2.97 21.62 -10.43
CA GLY A 109 -3.10 23.06 -10.22
C GLY A 109 -4.26 23.45 -9.31
N CYS A 110 -4.78 22.52 -8.49
CA CYS A 110 -5.89 22.79 -7.58
C CYS A 110 -5.40 23.57 -6.35
N PRO A 111 -5.71 24.87 -6.21
CA PRO A 111 -5.38 25.63 -5.02
C PRO A 111 -6.49 25.37 -4.00
N ALA A 112 -6.39 24.30 -3.23
CA ALA A 112 -7.33 24.02 -2.14
C ALA A 112 -6.64 24.22 -0.78
N ALA A 113 -6.90 25.41 -0.23
CA ALA A 113 -6.91 25.81 1.18
C ALA A 113 -6.45 24.74 2.18
N TYR A 114 -5.21 24.83 2.65
CA TYR A 114 -4.74 24.12 3.84
C TYR A 114 -5.44 24.56 5.15
N GLY A 115 -6.41 25.50 5.08
CA GLY A 115 -7.11 26.03 6.24
C GLY A 115 -8.29 25.18 6.71
N GLU A 116 -9.15 24.69 5.82
CA GLU A 116 -10.49 24.25 6.22
C GLU A 116 -10.55 23.07 7.20
N PRO A 117 -9.81 21.95 7.05
CA PRO A 117 -9.90 20.86 8.02
C PRO A 117 -9.12 21.11 9.33
N LEU A 118 -8.15 22.04 9.34
CA LEU A 118 -7.43 22.44 10.57
C LEU A 118 -8.20 23.51 11.35
N GLN A 119 -8.93 24.39 10.67
CA GLN A 119 -9.79 25.40 11.30
C GLN A 119 -11.04 24.77 11.95
N ALA A 120 -11.58 23.70 11.36
CA ALA A 120 -12.75 22.99 11.88
C ALA A 120 -12.45 22.09 13.08
N ALA A 121 -11.17 21.88 13.41
CA ALA A 121 -10.72 21.06 14.54
C ALA A 121 -10.23 21.90 15.75
N ALA A 122 -10.37 23.23 15.69
CA ALA A 122 -10.09 24.18 16.78
C ALA A 122 -11.41 24.73 17.34
#